data_AF-A0A9N9PC43-F1
#
_entry.id   AF-A0A9N9PC43-F1
#
_cell.length_a   1.000
_cell.length_b   1.000
_cell.length_c   1.000
_cell.angle_alpha   90.00
_cell.angle_beta   90.00
_cell.angle_gamma   90.00
#
_symmetry.space_group_name_H-M   'P 1'
#
loop_
_entity.id
_entity.type
_entity.pdbx_description
1 polymer ?
#
loop_
_entity_poly.entity_id
_entity_poly.type
_entity_poly.pdbx_seq_one_letter_code
_entity_poly.pdbx_strand_id
1 'polypeptide(L)'
;CLKYTTTGDLPPCAKVGGAFIHDPTLVNETEVKINLLVFQRCADLDREIPILLSVSRAVLDNVIFCHQEKSTWPLSEPTPLKICFDEIFAATRWTKAIANITELQKTE
;
A
#
# COMPACT_ATOMS: atom_id res chain seq x y z
N CYS A 1 12.21 -6.57 4.49
CA CYS A 1 12.22 -5.72 5.71
C CYS A 1 11.21 -4.59 5.59
N LEU A 2 11.28 -3.75 4.54
CA LEU A 2 10.41 -2.58 4.39
C LEU A 2 8.91 -2.91 4.49
N LYS A 3 8.41 -3.90 3.73
CA LYS A 3 7.01 -4.38 3.83
C LYS A 3 6.61 -4.68 5.27
N TYR A 4 7.31 -5.57 5.95
CA TYR A 4 6.99 -5.99 7.32
C TYR A 4 7.07 -4.85 8.34
N THR A 5 7.98 -3.89 8.14
CA THR A 5 8.05 -2.68 8.97
C THR A 5 6.92 -1.69 8.70
N THR A 6 6.33 -1.70 7.50
CA THR A 6 5.30 -0.73 7.10
C THR A 6 3.88 -1.29 7.04
N THR A 7 3.71 -2.61 7.02
CA THR A 7 2.39 -3.29 6.98
C THR A 7 2.06 -3.98 8.29
N GLY A 8 2.99 -4.03 9.26
CA GLY A 8 2.78 -4.74 10.53
C GLY A 8 2.69 -6.28 10.39
N ASP A 9 2.80 -6.80 9.17
CA ASP A 9 2.85 -8.23 8.91
C ASP A 9 4.12 -8.85 9.49
N LEU A 10 4.00 -10.05 10.04
CA LEU A 10 5.17 -10.84 10.42
C LEU A 10 5.68 -11.62 9.22
N PRO A 11 7.01 -11.73 9.02
CA PRO A 11 7.56 -12.61 8.01
C PRO A 11 7.15 -14.06 8.32
N PRO A 12 6.96 -14.89 7.29
CA PRO A 12 6.65 -16.30 7.48
C PRO A 12 7.72 -16.92 8.40
N CYS A 13 7.28 -17.51 9.52
CA CYS A 13 8.06 -18.08 10.63
C CYS A 13 8.39 -17.16 11.82
N ALA A 14 8.03 -15.87 11.84
CA ALA A 14 8.20 -15.04 13.04
C ALA A 14 7.03 -15.20 14.02
N LYS A 15 7.34 -15.34 15.32
CA LYS A 15 6.32 -15.37 16.39
C LYS A 15 5.85 -13.95 16.70
N VAL A 16 4.58 -13.79 17.06
CA VAL A 16 4.01 -12.51 17.55
C VAL A 16 4.85 -12.03 18.74
N GLY A 17 5.49 -10.85 18.60
CA GLY A 17 6.40 -10.27 19.59
C GLY A 17 7.90 -10.56 19.36
N GLY A 18 8.29 -11.22 18.27
CA GLY A 18 9.70 -11.38 17.90
C GLY A 18 10.36 -10.06 17.49
N ALA A 19 11.58 -9.80 17.97
CA ALA A 19 12.35 -8.62 17.60
C ALA A 19 12.83 -8.71 16.14
N PHE A 20 12.57 -7.66 15.36
CA PHE A 20 13.23 -7.45 14.07
C PHE A 20 14.60 -6.82 14.34
N ILE A 21 15.68 -7.41 13.80
CA ILE A 21 17.00 -6.79 13.88
C ILE A 21 17.00 -5.57 12.96
N HIS A 22 16.84 -4.40 13.55
CA HIS A 22 17.21 -3.13 12.93
C HIS A 22 18.67 -2.86 13.30
N ASP A 23 19.59 -3.20 12.40
CA ASP A 23 20.99 -2.79 12.52
C ASP A 23 21.23 -1.52 11.68
N PRO A 24 21.39 -0.34 12.32
CA PRO A 24 21.63 0.92 11.62
C PRO A 24 23.04 1.02 11.02
N THR A 25 23.99 0.17 11.44
CA THR A 25 25.39 0.26 11.02
C THR A 25 25.65 -0.38 9.65
N LEU A 26 24.73 -1.20 9.15
CA LEU A 26 24.74 -1.71 7.77
C LEU A 26 24.14 -0.74 6.76
N VAL A 27 23.49 0.33 7.22
CA VAL A 27 22.81 1.31 6.38
C VAL A 27 23.68 2.56 6.32
N ASN A 28 24.63 2.58 5.40
CA ASN A 28 25.41 3.77 5.07
C ASN A 28 24.48 4.78 4.34
N GLU A 29 23.61 5.44 5.10
CA GLU A 29 22.50 6.26 4.59
C GLU A 29 22.96 7.56 3.91
N THR A 30 22.57 7.70 2.64
CA THR A 30 22.38 8.98 1.94
C THR A 30 20.95 9.08 1.41
N GLU A 31 19.93 8.85 2.25
CA GLU A 31 18.53 8.84 1.80
C GLU A 31 17.52 9.55 2.73
N VAL A 32 16.38 9.85 2.11
CA VAL A 32 15.35 10.80 2.53
C VAL A 32 14.70 10.40 3.85
N LYS A 33 14.92 11.21 4.89
CA LYS A 33 14.35 11.02 6.24
C LYS A 33 12.85 11.32 6.24
N ILE A 34 12.03 10.29 6.17
CA ILE A 34 10.63 10.37 6.60
C ILE A 34 10.63 10.28 8.13
N ASN A 35 10.18 11.33 8.83
CA ASN A 35 10.22 11.43 10.29
C ASN A 35 9.20 10.48 10.94
N LEU A 36 9.60 9.21 11.11
CA LEU A 36 8.78 8.11 11.60
C LEU A 36 8.79 8.02 13.14
N LEU A 37 8.31 9.06 13.82
CA LEU A 37 8.08 9.08 15.27
C LEU A 37 6.82 8.29 15.70
N VAL A 38 6.15 7.56 14.80
CA VAL A 38 4.83 6.92 15.03
C VAL A 38 4.93 5.42 15.39
N PHE A 39 6.12 4.83 15.49
CA PHE A 39 6.31 3.38 15.74
C PHE A 39 6.11 2.90 17.19
N GLN A 40 5.14 3.45 17.93
CA GLN A 40 4.83 2.95 19.29
C GLN A 40 3.63 1.99 19.33
N ARG A 41 2.86 1.88 18.24
CA ARG A 41 1.76 0.89 18.11
C ARG A 41 1.66 0.37 16.67
N CYS A 42 1.82 -0.95 16.47
CA CYS A 42 1.75 -1.56 15.14
C CYS A 42 0.38 -1.45 14.46
N ALA A 43 -0.70 -1.33 15.24
CA ALA A 43 -2.07 -1.30 14.72
C ALA A 43 -2.41 -0.02 13.91
N ASP A 44 -1.68 1.07 14.11
CA ASP A 44 -1.96 2.34 13.45
C ASP A 44 -1.21 2.46 12.08
N LEU A 45 -0.23 1.59 11.81
CA LEU A 45 0.65 1.70 10.65
C LEU A 45 -0.07 1.49 9.32
N ASP A 46 -1.00 0.54 9.26
CA ASP A 46 -1.80 0.29 8.06
C ASP A 46 -2.61 1.50 7.61
N ARG A 47 -2.97 2.38 8.54
CA ARG A 47 -3.72 3.61 8.25
C ARG A 47 -2.78 4.77 7.94
N GLU A 48 -1.71 4.92 8.70
CA GLU A 48 -0.83 6.08 8.62
C GLU A 48 0.17 6.01 7.45
N ILE A 49 0.64 4.82 7.09
CA ILE A 49 1.62 4.64 6.00
C ILE A 49 1.09 5.09 4.62
N PRO A 50 -0.13 4.70 4.19
CA PRO A 50 -0.70 5.23 2.94
C PRO A 50 -0.82 6.75 2.93
N ILE A 51 -1.20 7.35 4.07
CA ILE A 51 -1.35 8.80 4.22
C ILE A 51 0.01 9.49 4.11
N LEU A 52 1.02 8.97 4.81
CA LEU A 52 2.38 9.51 4.83
C LEU A 52 3.07 9.45 3.47
N LEU A 53 2.88 8.34 2.75
CA LEU A 53 3.42 8.15 1.41
C LEU A 53 2.56 8.81 0.33
N SER A 54 1.39 9.35 0.69
CA SER A 54 0.42 9.96 -0.24
C SER A 54 -0.01 9.03 -1.38
N VAL A 55 -0.09 7.72 -1.09
CA VAL A 55 -0.48 6.69 -2.07
C VAL A 55 -1.69 5.90 -1.56
N SER A 56 -2.45 5.30 -2.47
CA SER A 56 -3.56 4.42 -2.08
C SER A 56 -3.03 3.09 -1.51
N ARG A 57 -3.84 2.44 -0.67
CA ARG A 57 -3.53 1.08 -0.17
C ARG A 57 -3.28 0.10 -1.32
N ALA A 58 -4.02 0.21 -2.42
CA ALA A 58 -3.83 -0.65 -3.60
C ALA A 58 -2.45 -0.48 -4.25
N VAL A 59 -1.89 0.73 -4.25
CA VAL A 59 -0.51 0.96 -4.73
C VAL A 59 0.51 0.33 -3.78
N LEU A 60 0.28 0.42 -2.47
CA LEU A 60 1.13 -0.27 -1.51
C LEU A 60 1.07 -1.79 -1.70
N ASP A 61 -0.11 -2.38 -1.83
CA ASP A 61 -0.26 -3.83 -1.85
C ASP A 61 0.10 -4.46 -3.20
N ASN A 62 -0.24 -3.83 -4.33
CA ASN A 62 -0.05 -4.41 -5.65
C ASN A 62 1.25 -3.95 -6.35
N VAL A 63 1.88 -2.84 -5.90
CA VAL A 63 3.08 -2.28 -6.55
C VAL A 63 4.28 -2.27 -5.59
N ILE A 64 4.20 -1.55 -4.47
CA ILE A 64 5.36 -1.33 -3.58
C ILE A 64 5.69 -2.59 -2.76
N PHE A 65 4.66 -3.25 -2.24
CA PHE A 65 4.72 -4.42 -1.36
C PHE A 65 4.00 -5.63 -1.97
N CYS A 66 4.00 -5.71 -3.30
CA CYS A 66 3.47 -6.85 -4.03
C CYS A 66 4.03 -8.17 -3.46
N HIS A 67 3.14 -9.13 -3.16
CA HIS A 67 3.57 -10.45 -2.73
C HIS A 67 4.39 -11.11 -3.84
N GLN A 68 5.48 -11.80 -3.48
CA GLN A 68 6.41 -12.38 -4.45
C GLN A 68 5.71 -13.31 -5.45
N GLU A 69 4.80 -14.15 -4.98
CA GLU A 69 3.97 -15.04 -5.81
C GLU A 69 2.96 -14.31 -6.71
N LYS A 70 2.65 -13.04 -6.40
CA LYS A 70 1.75 -12.18 -7.17
C LYS A 70 2.51 -11.15 -8.03
N SER A 71 3.84 -11.08 -7.94
CA SER A 71 4.66 -10.07 -8.65
C SER A 71 4.49 -10.11 -10.18
N THR A 72 4.10 -11.26 -10.72
CA THR A 72 3.82 -11.47 -12.14
C THR A 72 2.38 -11.15 -12.53
N TRP A 73 1.58 -10.54 -11.64
CA TRP A 73 0.21 -10.11 -11.96
C TRP A 73 0.10 -9.24 -13.23
N PRO A 74 1.08 -8.38 -13.61
CA PRO A 74 1.00 -7.62 -14.86
C PRO A 74 1.01 -8.52 -16.11
N LEU A 75 1.48 -9.76 -15.98
CA LEU A 75 1.55 -10.77 -17.04
C LEU A 75 0.45 -11.84 -16.89
N SER A 76 -0.48 -11.65 -15.94
CA SER A 76 -1.58 -12.60 -15.71
C SER A 76 -2.66 -12.50 -16.79
N GLU A 77 -3.54 -13.50 -16.81
CA GLU A 77 -4.71 -13.53 -17.68
C GLU A 77 -5.60 -12.27 -17.51
N PRO A 78 -6.39 -11.89 -18.54
CA PRO A 78 -7.09 -10.60 -18.57
C PRO A 78 -7.97 -10.30 -17.36
N THR A 79 -8.57 -11.33 -16.74
CA THR A 79 -9.47 -11.18 -15.59
C THR A 79 -8.73 -10.75 -14.31
N PRO A 80 -7.73 -11.48 -13.78
CA PRO A 80 -6.95 -11.04 -12.62
C PRO A 80 -6.19 -9.73 -12.87
N LEU A 81 -5.68 -9.52 -14.09
CA LEU A 81 -5.06 -8.26 -14.49
C LEU A 81 -6.01 -7.08 -14.32
N LYS A 82 -7.24 -7.22 -14.83
CA LYS A 82 -8.28 -6.19 -14.72
C LYS A 82 -8.63 -5.88 -13.27
N ILE A 83 -8.69 -6.88 -12.40
CA ILE A 83 -8.97 -6.68 -10.96
C ILE A 83 -7.89 -5.79 -10.33
N CYS A 84 -6.60 -6.12 -10.55
CA CYS A 84 -5.49 -5.31 -10.02
C CYS A 84 -5.51 -3.87 -10.56
N PHE A 85 -5.81 -3.69 -11.85
CA PHE A 85 -5.99 -2.36 -12.44
C PHE A 85 -7.16 -1.59 -11.79
N ASP A 86 -8.33 -2.22 -11.64
CA ASP A 86 -9.50 -1.57 -11.04
C ASP A 86 -9.23 -1.18 -9.57
N GLU A 87 -8.46 -1.98 -8.83
CA GLU A 87 -8.02 -1.67 -7.46
C GLU A 87 -7.05 -0.48 -7.39
N ILE A 88 -6.03 -0.46 -8.24
CA ILE A 88 -5.01 0.61 -8.27
C ILE A 88 -5.63 1.94 -8.69
N PHE A 89 -6.44 1.94 -9.76
CA PHE A 89 -6.99 3.16 -10.33
C PHE A 89 -8.32 3.59 -9.69
N ALA A 90 -8.93 2.73 -8.87
CA ALA A 90 -10.22 2.98 -8.22
C ALA A 90 -11.29 3.55 -9.18
N ALA A 91 -11.28 3.08 -10.43
CA ALA A 91 -11.98 3.72 -11.55
C ALA A 91 -13.50 3.88 -11.30
N THR A 92 -14.09 2.96 -10.53
CA THR A 92 -15.52 3.00 -10.19
C THR A 92 -15.90 4.22 -9.35
N ARG A 93 -15.01 4.74 -8.50
CA ARG A 93 -15.27 5.96 -7.71
C ARG A 93 -15.36 7.19 -8.62
N TRP A 94 -14.45 7.29 -9.59
CA TRP A 94 -14.42 8.40 -10.54
C TRP A 94 -15.64 8.38 -11.45
N THR A 95 -16.00 7.22 -12.01
CA THR A 95 -17.18 7.09 -12.88
C THR A 95 -18.47 7.46 -12.14
N LYS A 96 -18.63 7.07 -10.87
CA LYS A 96 -19.79 7.46 -10.04
C LYS A 96 -19.82 8.95 -9.76
N ALA A 97 -18.69 9.56 -9.42
CA ALA A 97 -18.61 10.99 -9.17
C ALA A 97 -19.02 11.80 -10.41
N ILE A 98 -18.53 11.41 -11.59
CA ILE A 98 -18.90 12.05 -12.87
C ILE A 98 -20.39 11.87 -13.16
N ALA A 99 -20.95 10.68 -12.93
CA ALA A 99 -22.38 10.43 -13.13
C ALA A 99 -23.25 11.36 -12.26
N ASN A 100 -22.91 11.50 -10.97
CA ASN A 100 -23.62 12.40 -10.06
C ASN A 100 -23.52 13.87 -10.50
N ILE A 101 -22.34 14.34 -10.92
CA ILE A 101 -22.17 15.72 -11.43
C ILE A 101 -23.04 15.95 -12.67
N THR A 102 -23.06 14.98 -13.58
CA THR A 102 -23.85 15.07 -14.82
C THR A 102 -25.35 15.06 -14.53
N GLU A 103 -25.79 14.34 -13.50
CA GLU A 103 -27.19 14.32 -13.06
C GLU A 103 -27.60 15.67 -12.47
N LEU A 104 -26.78 16.24 -11.60
CA LEU A 104 -27.03 17.58 -11.03
C LEU A 104 -27.16 18.65 -12.12
N GLN A 105 -26.29 18.61 -13.15
CA GLN A 105 -26.35 19.52 -14.30
C GLN A 105 -27.61 19.39 -15.16
N LYS A 106 -28.33 18.27 -15.08
CA LYS A 106 -29.60 18.06 -15.80
C LYS A 106 -30.81 18.52 -14.99
N THR A 107 -30.62 18.74 -13.71
CA THR A 107 -31.71 19.11 -12.77
C THR A 107 -31.78 20.63 -12.56
N GLU A 108 -30.76 21.37 -13.02
CA GLU A 108 -30.77 22.83 -13.23
C GLU A 108 -31.30 23.18 -14.62
#